data_AF-A0A0C3J528-F1
#
_entry.id   AF-A0A0C3J528-F1
#
_cell.length_a   1.000
_cell.length_b   1.000
_cell.length_c   1.000
_cell.angle_alpha   90.00
_cell.angle_beta   90.00
_cell.angle_gamma   90.00
#
_symmetry.space_group_name_H-M   'P 1'
#
loop_
_entity.id
_entity.type
_entity.pdbx_description
1 polymer ?
#
loop_
_entity_poly.entity_id
_entity_poly.type
_entity_poly.pdbx_seq_one_letter_code
_entity_poly.pdbx_strand_id
1 'polypeptide(L)'
;MILEQMYYDILQESPNKRSHTQGAWTNIPRSLRDEMAVEDLYLQLELPFEAVQYSIASDEVWQLHFNRFFPAQVPQRAGQNFGKCRYYHTYLALVRRLPSHQLQLVRSELRRKFNTLAWIPYTESDRMWCTKKTTSSRWNHLPANGPVQGPKIAINPRKMRILHQQPSLRPAPRAVEPQREEEEEGEDE
;
A
#
# COMPACT_ATOMS: atom_id res chain seq x y z
N MET A 1 2.42 -13.92 8.85
CA MET A 1 3.49 -14.16 7.83
C MET A 1 4.05 -12.83 7.32
N ILE A 2 5.23 -12.79 6.66
CA ILE A 2 5.86 -11.54 6.17
C ILE A 2 4.95 -10.78 5.18
N LEU A 3 4.27 -11.47 4.28
CA LEU A 3 3.40 -10.83 3.28
C LEU A 3 2.14 -10.22 3.92
N GLU A 4 1.48 -10.93 4.83
CA GLU A 4 0.32 -10.40 5.57
C GLU A 4 0.68 -9.12 6.32
N GLN A 5 1.83 -9.14 7.02
CA GLN A 5 2.33 -7.95 7.71
C GLN A 5 2.70 -6.83 6.71
N MET A 6 3.15 -7.16 5.50
CA MET A 6 3.44 -6.18 4.46
C MET A 6 2.16 -5.45 4.01
N TYR A 7 1.06 -6.18 3.78
CA TYR A 7 -0.23 -5.59 3.42
C TYR A 7 -0.68 -4.61 4.52
N TYR A 8 -0.66 -5.07 5.77
CA TYR A 8 -0.94 -4.23 6.93
C TYR A 8 -0.09 -2.97 6.99
N ASP A 9 1.24 -3.12 6.95
CA ASP A 9 2.16 -2.00 7.11
C ASP A 9 2.07 -1.00 5.95
N ILE A 10 1.86 -1.47 4.71
CA ILE A 10 1.65 -0.59 3.56
C ILE A 10 0.44 0.31 3.80
N LEU A 11 -0.70 -0.25 4.21
CA LEU A 11 -1.91 0.52 4.43
C LEU A 11 -1.76 1.48 5.62
N GLN A 12 -1.14 1.05 6.72
CA GLN A 12 -0.95 1.89 7.89
C GLN A 12 -0.02 3.08 7.63
N GLU A 13 1.02 2.89 6.82
CA GLU A 13 1.96 3.94 6.43
C GLU A 13 1.46 4.80 5.26
N SER A 14 0.21 4.62 4.83
CA SER A 14 -0.42 5.44 3.79
C SER A 14 -0.32 6.94 4.13
N PRO A 15 0.04 7.79 3.15
CA PRO A 15 0.38 9.17 3.42
C PRO A 15 -0.86 10.00 3.82
N ASN A 16 -0.62 10.99 4.68
CA ASN A 16 -1.58 12.05 4.94
C ASN A 16 -1.58 13.10 3.82
N LYS A 17 -2.68 13.85 3.73
CA LYS A 17 -2.75 15.08 2.93
C LYS A 17 -1.83 16.14 3.57
N ARG A 18 -1.54 17.22 2.82
CA ARG A 18 -0.51 18.23 3.18
C ARG A 18 -0.66 18.80 4.59
N SER A 19 -1.88 18.97 5.06
CA SER A 19 -2.16 19.35 6.44
C SER A 19 -2.62 18.13 7.23
N HIS A 20 -2.13 17.97 8.46
CA HIS A 20 -2.63 16.97 9.41
C HIS A 20 -4.15 17.06 9.60
N THR A 21 -4.72 18.26 9.48
CA THR A 21 -6.16 18.51 9.60
C THR A 21 -6.98 17.98 8.42
N GLN A 22 -6.35 17.66 7.28
CA GLN A 22 -7.03 17.13 6.10
C GLN A 22 -7.13 15.60 6.09
N GLY A 23 -6.49 14.93 7.05
CA GLY A 23 -6.55 13.47 7.21
C GLY A 23 -5.72 12.69 6.20
N ALA A 24 -6.00 11.39 6.11
CA ALA A 24 -5.29 10.45 5.24
C ALA A 24 -5.73 10.57 3.78
N TRP A 25 -4.88 10.15 2.83
CA TRP A 25 -5.31 9.96 1.44
C TRP A 25 -6.16 8.70 1.26
N THR A 26 -5.96 7.69 2.10
CA THR A 26 -6.79 6.48 2.06
C THR A 26 -8.20 6.80 2.55
N ASN A 27 -9.19 6.24 1.88
CA ASN A 27 -10.59 6.35 2.27
C ASN A 27 -11.01 5.26 3.27
N ILE A 28 -10.08 4.40 3.71
CA ILE A 28 -10.32 3.40 4.75
C ILE A 28 -10.13 4.08 6.13
N PRO A 29 -11.20 4.16 6.95
CA PRO A 29 -11.12 4.68 8.30
C PRO A 29 -10.11 3.90 9.15
N ARG A 30 -9.45 4.58 10.09
CA ARG A 30 -8.39 3.96 10.90
C ARG A 30 -8.86 2.71 11.64
N SER A 31 -10.10 2.69 12.13
CA SER A 31 -10.71 1.56 12.84
C SER A 31 -10.88 0.30 11.97
N LEU A 32 -10.98 0.46 10.65
CA LEU A 32 -11.19 -0.65 9.70
C LEU A 32 -9.89 -1.11 9.03
N ARG A 33 -8.77 -0.41 9.25
CA ARG A 33 -7.51 -0.76 8.56
C ARG A 33 -7.00 -2.14 8.94
N ASP A 34 -7.19 -2.55 10.19
CA ASP A 34 -6.69 -3.83 10.68
C ASP A 34 -7.42 -5.00 9.99
N GLU A 35 -8.71 -4.86 9.72
CA GLU A 35 -9.52 -5.83 8.99
C GLU A 35 -9.28 -5.77 7.47
N MET A 36 -9.16 -4.55 6.91
CA MET A 36 -9.12 -4.36 5.46
C MET A 36 -7.73 -4.46 4.84
N ALA A 37 -6.66 -4.44 5.63
CA ALA A 37 -5.28 -4.54 5.13
C ALA A 37 -4.85 -5.98 4.84
N VAL A 38 -5.65 -6.67 4.03
CA VAL A 38 -5.48 -8.07 3.62
C VAL A 38 -5.13 -8.17 2.14
N GLU A 39 -4.72 -9.36 1.68
CA GLU A 39 -4.27 -9.61 0.30
C GLU A 39 -5.31 -9.13 -0.73
N ASP A 40 -6.60 -9.39 -0.51
CA ASP A 40 -7.70 -9.04 -1.42
C ASP A 40 -7.71 -7.57 -1.82
N LEU A 41 -7.39 -6.66 -0.89
CA LEU A 41 -7.30 -5.23 -1.17
C LEU A 41 -6.27 -4.91 -2.27
N TYR A 42 -5.20 -5.69 -2.32
CA TYR A 42 -4.10 -5.53 -3.26
C TYR A 42 -4.30 -6.32 -4.56
N LEU A 43 -5.25 -7.26 -4.60
CA LEU A 43 -5.59 -8.04 -5.80
C LEU A 43 -6.54 -7.30 -6.75
N GLN A 44 -7.22 -6.26 -6.26
CA GLN A 44 -8.23 -5.49 -7.00
C GLN A 44 -7.67 -4.19 -7.61
N LEU A 45 -8.29 -3.69 -8.67
CA LEU A 45 -7.97 -2.39 -9.28
C LEU A 45 -8.87 -1.25 -8.77
N GLU A 46 -9.64 -1.51 -7.71
CA GLU A 46 -10.41 -0.52 -6.96
C GLU A 46 -9.54 0.03 -5.82
N LEU A 47 -8.92 1.17 -6.06
CA LEU A 47 -7.89 1.72 -5.19
C LEU A 47 -8.52 2.38 -3.95
N PRO A 48 -8.05 2.09 -2.72
CA PRO A 48 -8.66 2.55 -1.46
C PRO A 48 -8.23 3.97 -1.08
N PHE A 49 -8.45 4.93 -1.97
CA PHE A 49 -8.04 6.33 -1.80
C PHE A 49 -9.11 7.29 -2.28
N GLU A 50 -9.06 8.52 -1.77
CA GLU A 50 -9.90 9.61 -2.28
C GLU A 50 -9.39 10.19 -3.61
N ALA A 51 -8.07 10.18 -3.80
CA ALA A 51 -7.44 10.53 -5.08
C ALA A 51 -6.08 9.84 -5.20
N VAL A 52 -5.67 9.52 -6.43
CA VAL A 52 -4.35 8.92 -6.72
C VAL A 52 -3.76 9.45 -8.01
N GLN A 53 -2.45 9.29 -8.12
CA GLN A 53 -1.71 9.39 -9.38
C GLN A 53 -1.23 7.98 -9.70
N TYR A 54 -1.60 7.38 -10.82
CA TYR A 54 -1.20 6.01 -11.13
C TYR A 54 -0.49 5.90 -12.47
N SER A 55 0.40 4.93 -12.57
CA SER A 55 1.06 4.56 -13.82
C SER A 55 1.10 3.05 -13.94
N ILE A 56 0.93 2.55 -15.17
CA ILE A 56 1.09 1.13 -15.47
C ILE A 56 2.59 0.87 -15.55
N ALA A 57 3.11 0.09 -14.61
CA ALA A 57 4.53 -0.22 -14.57
C ALA A 57 4.93 -1.09 -15.76
N SER A 58 6.15 -0.94 -16.28
CA SER A 58 6.77 -2.00 -17.08
C SER A 58 7.17 -3.17 -16.18
N ASP A 59 7.48 -4.34 -16.76
CA ASP A 59 7.97 -5.48 -15.98
C ASP A 59 9.25 -5.13 -15.20
N GLU A 60 10.13 -4.30 -15.75
CA GLU A 60 11.35 -3.81 -15.10
C GLU A 60 11.05 -2.88 -13.93
N VAL A 61 10.09 -1.96 -14.10
CA VAL A 61 9.67 -1.04 -13.03
C VAL A 61 8.98 -1.81 -11.91
N TRP A 62 8.16 -2.80 -12.24
CA TRP A 62 7.53 -3.67 -11.24
C TRP A 62 8.58 -4.47 -10.45
N GLN A 63 9.56 -5.05 -11.15
CA GLN A 63 10.69 -5.74 -10.53
C GLN A 63 11.55 -4.82 -9.67
N LEU A 64 11.74 -3.55 -10.07
CA LEU A 64 12.40 -2.53 -9.27
C LEU A 64 11.66 -2.28 -7.95
N HIS A 65 10.33 -2.16 -8.01
CA HIS A 65 9.54 -1.99 -6.79
C HIS A 65 9.64 -3.20 -5.87
N PHE A 66 9.57 -4.43 -6.42
CA PHE A 66 9.81 -5.64 -5.62
C PHE A 66 11.17 -5.59 -4.90
N ASN A 67 12.23 -5.18 -5.60
CA ASN A 67 13.57 -5.08 -5.02
C ASN A 67 13.68 -4.01 -3.92
N ARG A 68 12.77 -3.05 -3.86
CA ARG A 68 12.71 -2.05 -2.78
C ARG A 68 11.90 -2.56 -1.59
N PHE A 69 10.79 -3.25 -1.83
CA PHE A 69 10.00 -3.89 -0.77
C PHE A 69 10.78 -5.03 -0.09
N PHE A 70 11.51 -5.79 -0.88
CA PHE A 70 12.33 -6.91 -0.47
C PHE A 70 13.71 -6.71 -1.09
N PRO A 71 14.66 -6.06 -0.41
CA PRO A 71 16.03 -5.92 -0.93
C PRO A 71 16.83 -7.22 -0.78
N ALA A 72 17.78 -7.46 -1.67
CA ALA A 72 18.66 -8.64 -1.60
C ALA A 72 19.77 -8.48 -0.55
N GLN A 73 19.98 -7.26 -0.05
CA GLN A 73 20.98 -6.90 0.93
C GLN A 73 20.37 -5.89 1.92
N VAL A 74 20.93 -5.78 3.11
CA VAL A 74 20.48 -4.78 4.07
C VAL A 74 20.92 -3.40 3.58
N PRO A 75 19.99 -2.46 3.33
CA PRO A 75 20.38 -1.12 2.92
C PRO A 75 21.04 -0.37 4.09
N GLN A 76 21.98 0.53 3.78
CA GLN A 76 22.62 1.38 4.79
C GLN A 76 21.62 2.27 5.53
N ARG A 77 20.57 2.72 4.82
CA ARG A 77 19.48 3.51 5.38
C ARG A 77 18.15 3.02 4.82
N ALA A 78 17.17 2.82 5.71
CA ALA A 78 15.81 2.56 5.27
C ALA A 78 15.21 3.82 4.63
N GLY A 79 14.55 3.66 3.48
CA GLY A 79 13.74 4.74 2.92
C GLY A 79 12.62 5.15 3.88
N GLN A 80 12.07 6.35 3.66
CA GLN A 80 10.91 6.85 4.39
C GLN A 80 9.78 5.81 4.34
N ASN A 81 9.06 5.69 5.45
CA ASN A 81 8.04 4.67 5.76
C ASN A 81 8.57 3.25 5.99
N PHE A 82 9.51 2.75 5.18
CA PHE A 82 10.03 1.38 5.34
C PHE A 82 10.58 1.09 6.73
N GLY A 83 11.28 2.05 7.35
CA GLY A 83 11.83 1.91 8.69
C GLY A 83 10.80 1.80 9.82
N LYS A 84 9.51 2.05 9.53
CA LYS A 84 8.41 1.89 10.49
C LYS A 84 7.67 0.56 10.32
N CYS A 85 7.85 -0.09 9.17
CA CYS A 85 7.18 -1.33 8.83
C CYS A 85 7.80 -2.54 9.56
N ARG A 86 6.99 -3.27 10.33
CA ARG A 86 7.38 -4.51 11.02
C ARG A 86 7.77 -5.61 10.04
N TYR A 87 7.09 -5.74 8.90
CA TYR A 87 7.45 -6.75 7.89
C TYR A 87 8.87 -6.52 7.38
N TYR A 88 9.25 -5.25 7.20
CA TYR A 88 10.53 -4.86 6.63
C TYR A 88 11.67 -5.20 7.59
N HIS A 89 11.51 -4.90 8.88
CA HIS A 89 12.47 -5.31 9.92
C HIS A 89 12.62 -6.83 10.00
N THR A 90 11.50 -7.55 9.98
CA THR A 90 11.48 -9.01 10.02
C THR A 90 12.20 -9.61 8.80
N TYR A 91 11.93 -9.07 7.60
CA TYR A 91 12.58 -9.49 6.38
C TYR A 91 14.09 -9.17 6.39
N LEU A 92 14.49 -7.97 6.82
CA LEU A 92 15.92 -7.62 6.92
C LEU A 92 16.66 -8.48 7.95
N ALA A 93 15.99 -8.95 9.01
CA ALA A 93 16.56 -9.93 9.93
C ALA A 93 16.82 -11.28 9.23
N LEU A 94 15.93 -11.72 8.33
CA LEU A 94 16.18 -12.90 7.49
C LEU A 94 17.36 -12.69 6.52
N VAL A 95 17.44 -11.52 5.87
CA VAL A 95 18.55 -11.18 4.95
C VAL A 95 19.90 -11.28 5.67
N ARG A 96 19.98 -10.89 6.95
CA ARG A 96 21.22 -11.01 7.74
C ARG A 96 21.59 -12.44 8.12
N ARG A 97 20.59 -13.32 8.27
CA ARG A 97 20.76 -14.68 8.82
C ARG A 97 20.95 -15.74 7.74
N LEU A 98 20.30 -15.58 6.59
CA LEU A 98 20.28 -16.60 5.56
C LEU A 98 21.49 -16.48 4.61
N PRO A 99 22.12 -17.60 4.24
CA PRO A 99 23.06 -17.63 3.12
C PRO A 99 22.39 -17.16 1.82
N SER A 100 23.18 -16.60 0.90
CA SER A 100 22.69 -16.01 -0.34
C SER A 100 21.78 -16.95 -1.16
N HIS A 101 22.10 -18.23 -1.27
CA HIS A 101 21.29 -19.19 -2.03
C HIS A 101 19.90 -19.42 -1.40
N GLN A 102 19.82 -19.53 -0.07
CA GLN A 102 18.53 -19.68 0.64
C GLN A 102 17.71 -18.39 0.55
N LEU A 103 18.38 -17.23 0.66
CA LEU A 103 17.72 -15.94 0.49
C LEU A 103 17.12 -15.82 -0.92
N GLN A 104 17.79 -16.29 -1.97
CA GLN A 104 17.23 -16.27 -3.32
C GLN A 104 15.97 -17.15 -3.43
N LEU A 105 15.91 -18.30 -2.76
CA LEU A 105 14.70 -19.13 -2.72
C LEU A 105 13.54 -18.39 -2.04
N VAL A 106 13.78 -17.81 -0.86
CA VAL A 106 12.77 -17.00 -0.13
C VAL A 106 12.29 -15.83 -1.00
N ARG A 107 13.21 -15.11 -1.63
CA ARG A 107 12.89 -13.99 -2.52
C ARG A 107 12.10 -14.44 -3.74
N SER A 108 12.38 -15.63 -4.28
CA SER A 108 11.67 -16.16 -5.43
C SER A 108 10.21 -16.46 -5.09
N GLU A 109 9.93 -17.05 -3.93
CA GLU A 109 8.56 -17.27 -3.45
C GLU A 109 7.84 -15.96 -3.12
N LEU A 110 8.51 -15.03 -2.43
CA LEU A 110 7.97 -13.70 -2.19
C LEU A 110 7.65 -12.99 -3.49
N ARG A 111 8.51 -13.09 -4.52
CA ARG A 111 8.27 -12.49 -5.83
C ARG A 111 7.08 -13.12 -6.53
N ARG A 112 6.93 -14.44 -6.46
CA ARG A 112 5.79 -15.15 -7.05
C ARG A 112 4.48 -14.63 -6.48
N LYS A 113 4.40 -14.43 -5.16
CA LYS A 113 3.25 -13.83 -4.48
C LYS A 113 3.11 -12.34 -4.75
N PHE A 114 4.18 -11.57 -4.70
CA PHE A 114 4.13 -10.13 -5.02
C PHE A 114 3.62 -9.85 -6.44
N ASN A 115 3.92 -10.73 -7.39
CA ASN A 115 3.43 -10.63 -8.76
C ASN A 115 1.93 -10.95 -8.92
N THR A 116 1.26 -11.46 -7.88
CA THR A 116 -0.21 -11.60 -7.87
C THR A 116 -0.90 -10.29 -7.50
N LEU A 117 -0.20 -9.29 -6.97
CA LEU A 117 -0.80 -8.01 -6.59
C LEU A 117 -1.11 -7.19 -7.84
N ALA A 118 -2.27 -6.55 -7.87
CA ALA A 118 -2.69 -5.64 -8.93
C ALA A 118 -2.08 -4.25 -8.78
N TRP A 119 -1.79 -3.81 -7.55
CA TRP A 119 -1.20 -2.51 -7.29
C TRP A 119 -0.32 -2.51 -6.04
N ILE A 120 0.57 -1.52 -5.97
CA ILE A 120 1.42 -1.20 -4.81
C ILE A 120 1.69 0.31 -4.77
N PRO A 121 2.26 0.85 -3.68
CA PRO A 121 2.91 2.15 -3.71
C PRO A 121 3.96 2.24 -4.82
N TYR A 122 3.92 3.30 -5.63
CA TYR A 122 5.01 3.62 -6.54
C TYR A 122 6.17 4.18 -5.71
N THR A 123 7.08 3.28 -5.31
CA THR A 123 8.25 3.65 -4.51
C THR A 123 9.17 4.59 -5.28
N GLU A 124 9.87 5.47 -4.57
CA GLU A 124 11.05 6.18 -5.09
C GLU A 124 12.31 5.61 -4.41
N SER A 125 13.49 6.13 -4.72
CA SER A 125 14.74 5.60 -4.15
C SER A 125 14.81 5.76 -2.63
N ASP A 126 14.15 6.76 -2.08
CA ASP A 126 14.26 7.17 -0.67
C ASP A 126 12.97 7.00 0.13
N ARG A 127 11.87 6.47 -0.45
CA ARG A 127 10.54 6.39 0.21
C ARG A 127 9.63 5.32 -0.38
N MET A 128 8.75 4.79 0.46
CA MET A 128 7.66 3.90 0.01
C MET A 128 6.56 4.69 -0.70
N TRP A 129 6.11 5.78 -0.07
CA TRP A 129 5.00 6.61 -0.54
C TRP A 129 5.49 7.95 -1.07
N CYS A 130 5.02 8.34 -2.25
CA CYS A 130 5.23 9.67 -2.79
C CYS A 130 3.89 10.30 -3.18
N THR A 131 3.68 11.56 -2.79
CA THR A 131 2.47 12.33 -3.10
C THR A 131 2.74 13.55 -3.98
N LYS A 132 4.01 13.78 -4.34
CA LYS A 132 4.40 14.92 -5.19
C LYS A 132 3.67 14.83 -6.53
N LYS A 133 3.12 15.95 -6.97
CA LYS A 133 2.47 16.09 -8.28
C LYS A 133 3.43 15.66 -9.39
N THR A 134 2.94 14.88 -10.33
CA THR A 134 3.65 14.52 -11.56
C THR A 134 3.20 15.38 -12.73
N THR A 135 4.13 15.72 -13.62
CA THR A 135 3.87 16.48 -14.84
C THR A 135 4.05 15.65 -16.11
N SER A 136 4.51 14.41 -15.99
CA SER A 136 4.73 13.51 -17.13
C SER A 136 3.42 12.86 -17.60
N SER A 137 3.25 12.75 -18.91
CA SER A 137 2.09 12.14 -19.57
C SER A 137 1.89 10.65 -19.27
N ARG A 138 2.87 9.96 -18.67
CA ARG A 138 2.75 8.55 -18.27
C ARG A 138 1.87 8.32 -17.03
N TRP A 139 1.44 9.40 -16.38
CA TRP A 139 0.64 9.37 -15.16
C TRP A 139 -0.82 9.69 -15.49
N ASN A 140 -1.69 8.84 -14.97
CA ASN A 140 -3.13 9.05 -14.94
C ASN A 140 -3.55 9.49 -13.55
N HIS A 141 -4.72 10.13 -13.45
CA HIS A 141 -5.24 10.69 -12.22
C HIS A 141 -6.64 10.18 -11.95
N LEU A 142 -6.93 9.88 -10.69
CA LEU A 142 -8.27 9.58 -10.20
C LEU A 142 -8.61 10.50 -9.02
N PRO A 143 -9.80 11.10 -8.98
CA PRO A 143 -10.74 11.18 -10.10
C PRO A 143 -10.15 12.02 -11.25
N ALA A 144 -10.61 11.81 -12.49
CA ALA A 144 -10.04 12.45 -13.69
C ALA A 144 -10.05 14.00 -13.61
N ASN A 145 -11.08 14.57 -12.98
CA ASN A 145 -11.25 16.00 -12.73
C ASN A 145 -10.91 16.40 -11.27
N GLY A 146 -10.19 15.53 -10.56
CA GLY A 146 -9.89 15.67 -9.14
C GLY A 146 -8.63 16.46 -8.83
N PRO A 147 -8.21 16.46 -7.55
CA PRO A 147 -6.92 17.00 -7.15
C PRO A 147 -5.79 16.37 -7.96
N VAL A 148 -4.90 17.21 -8.52
CA VAL A 148 -3.73 16.72 -9.28
C VAL A 148 -2.63 16.14 -8.38
N GLN A 149 -2.92 15.98 -7.08
CA GLN A 149 -2.05 15.42 -6.06
C GLN A 149 -2.74 14.22 -5.43
N GLY A 150 -1.93 13.25 -5.03
CA GLY A 150 -2.38 12.00 -4.42
C GLY A 150 -1.22 11.03 -4.36
N PRO A 151 -1.35 9.91 -3.63
CA PRO A 151 -0.34 8.87 -3.60
C PRO A 151 -0.04 8.37 -5.02
N LYS A 152 1.23 8.18 -5.31
CA LYS A 152 1.67 7.54 -6.55
C LYS A 152 1.51 6.03 -6.42
N ILE A 153 0.81 5.44 -7.37
CA ILE A 153 0.49 4.00 -7.41
C ILE A 153 1.12 3.38 -8.65
N ALA A 154 1.78 2.24 -8.47
CA ALA A 154 2.22 1.40 -9.58
C ALA A 154 1.16 0.32 -9.81
N ILE A 155 0.68 0.20 -11.04
CA ILE A 155 -0.24 -0.86 -11.45
C ILE A 155 0.57 -1.99 -12.09
N ASN A 156 0.28 -3.23 -11.70
CA ASN A 156 0.93 -4.41 -12.25
C ASN A 156 0.48 -4.61 -13.72
N PRO A 157 1.42 -4.59 -14.69
CA PRO A 157 1.07 -4.69 -16.10
C PRO A 157 0.40 -6.02 -16.47
N ARG A 158 0.70 -7.09 -15.73
CA ARG A 158 0.13 -8.43 -15.98
C ARG A 158 -1.30 -8.51 -15.49
N LYS A 159 -1.61 -7.90 -14.34
CA LYS A 159 -2.96 -7.89 -13.79
C LYS A 159 -3.91 -7.00 -14.56
N MET A 160 -3.45 -5.85 -15.03
CA MET A 160 -4.24 -5.00 -15.92
C MET A 160 -4.71 -5.76 -17.18
N ARG A 161 -3.82 -6.55 -17.79
CA ARG A 161 -4.16 -7.39 -18.95
C ARG A 161 -5.18 -8.49 -18.65
N ILE A 162 -5.08 -9.12 -17.48
CA ILE A 162 -5.95 -10.25 -17.08
C ILE A 162 -7.33 -9.78 -16.62
N LEU A 163 -7.39 -8.68 -15.86
CA LEU A 163 -8.64 -8.21 -15.25
C LEU A 163 -9.54 -7.48 -16.26
N HIS A 164 -9.01 -7.03 -17.41
CA HIS A 164 -9.74 -6.24 -18.41
C HIS A 164 -10.49 -5.03 -17.81
N GLN A 165 -10.01 -4.53 -16.67
CA GLN A 165 -10.62 -3.45 -15.89
C GLN A 165 -9.63 -2.29 -15.80
N GLN A 166 -10.14 -1.06 -15.93
CA GLN A 166 -9.35 0.14 -15.67
C GLN A 166 -9.28 0.42 -14.16
N PRO A 167 -8.15 0.95 -13.64
CA PRO A 167 -8.09 1.41 -12.26
C PRO A 167 -9.20 2.41 -11.95
N SER A 168 -9.84 2.23 -10.80
CA SER A 168 -10.90 3.10 -10.29
C SER A 168 -10.70 3.35 -8.80
N LEU A 169 -11.46 4.29 -8.21
CA LEU A 169 -11.46 4.48 -6.76
C LEU A 169 -12.52 3.59 -6.13
N ARG A 170 -12.13 2.84 -5.11
CA ARG A 170 -13.06 2.07 -4.29
C ARG A 170 -13.98 3.03 -3.51
N PRO A 171 -15.28 2.75 -3.36
CA PRO A 171 -16.12 3.49 -2.42
C PRO A 171 -15.58 3.39 -0.98
N ALA A 172 -15.74 4.45 -0.18
CA ALA A 172 -15.38 4.40 1.23
C ALA A 172 -16.26 3.36 1.95
N PRO A 173 -15.69 2.48 2.80
CA PRO A 173 -16.48 1.57 3.61
C PRO A 173 -17.36 2.38 4.57
N ARG A 174 -18.61 1.95 4.74
CA ARG A 174 -19.50 2.55 5.74
C ARG A 174 -18.96 2.19 7.13
N ALA A 175 -18.60 3.20 7.92
CA ALA A 175 -18.37 2.96 9.34
C ALA A 175 -19.73 2.59 9.97
N VAL A 176 -19.82 1.41 10.59
CA VAL A 176 -20.94 1.11 11.48
C VAL A 176 -20.70 1.98 12.71
N GLU A 177 -21.54 2.98 12.93
CA GLU A 177 -21.47 3.77 14.17
C GLU A 177 -21.72 2.81 15.35
N PRO A 178 -20.87 2.81 16.40
CA PRO A 178 -21.18 2.05 17.59
C PRO A 178 -22.50 2.59 18.16
N GLN A 179 -23.49 1.72 18.29
CA GLN A 179 -24.72 2.03 19.02
C GLN A 179 -24.29 2.47 20.41
N ARG A 180 -24.60 3.73 20.77
CA ARG A 180 -24.45 4.20 22.14
C ARG A 180 -25.39 3.33 22.97
N GLU A 181 -24.83 2.50 23.84
CA GLU A 181 -25.60 1.87 24.90
C GLU A 181 -26.23 3.02 25.70
N GLU A 182 -27.56 3.14 25.61
CA GLU A 182 -28.32 4.03 26.47
C GLU A 182 -28.13 3.50 27.89
N GLU A 183 -27.35 4.23 28.71
CA GLU A 183 -27.31 4.01 30.14
C GLU A 183 -28.73 4.26 30.68
N GLU A 184 -29.45 3.19 31.00
CA GLU A 184 -30.65 3.26 31.84
C GLU A 184 -30.22 3.88 33.17
N GLU A 185 -30.45 5.18 33.34
CA GLU A 185 -30.45 5.83 34.65
C GLU A 185 -31.55 5.17 35.49
N GLY A 186 -31.14 4.24 36.35
CA GLY A 186 -31.98 3.71 37.41
C GLY A 186 -32.41 4.84 38.34
N GLU A 187 -33.71 5.10 38.36
CA GLU A 187 -34.38 5.80 39.44
C GLU A 187 -34.12 5.06 40.76
N ASP A 188 -33.52 5.75 41.73
CA ASP A 188 -33.66 5.47 43.16
C ASP A 188 -33.22 6.71 43.95
N GLU A 189 -34.19 7.52 44.39
CA GLU A 189 -34.40 7.98 45.78
C GLU A 189 -35.53 9.03 45.90
#